data_AF-A0A6I1K0D5-F1
#
_entry.id   AF-A0A6I1K0D5-F1
#
_cell.length_a   1.000
_cell.length_b   1.000
_cell.length_c   1.000
_cell.angle_alpha   90.00
_cell.angle_beta   90.00
_cell.angle_gamma   90.00
#
_symmetry.space_group_name_H-M   'P 1'
#
loop_
_entity.id
_entity.type
_entity.pdbx_description
1 polymer ?
#
loop_
_entity_poly.entity_id
_entity_poly.type
_entity_poly.pdbx_seq_one_letter_code
_entity_poly.pdbx_strand_id
1 'polypeptide(L)'
;MSPITHFLAGWALAHTAELNPRERMLVSVAGVIPDLDGFGIVVDLATRGATDWWGKYHHELGHNLGFCLFVTVAFAYLAKRKGTTALLVFLSFHLHLLCDIIGARGPDGDQWPIPYLEPFSADPRLIWSGQWALNAWPNMVITAILIALAVRWAWQRGYSPLEMVSARADAVFVETLRRRFPAGEGK
;
A
#
# COMPACT_ATOMS: atom_id res chain seq x y z
N MET A 1 -0.59 2.70 8.71
CA MET A 1 -2.04 2.42 8.50
C MET A 1 -2.16 0.91 8.37
N SER A 2 -3.29 0.30 8.01
CA SER A 2 -3.28 -1.17 7.81
C SER A 2 -2.65 -1.51 6.44
N PRO A 3 -1.87 -2.62 6.31
CA PRO A 3 -1.34 -3.08 5.03
C PRO A 3 -2.41 -3.26 3.94
N ILE A 4 -3.63 -3.61 4.33
CA ILE A 4 -4.79 -3.72 3.41
C ILE A 4 -5.14 -2.35 2.84
N THR A 5 -5.15 -1.31 3.66
CA THR A 5 -5.46 0.05 3.23
C THR A 5 -4.39 0.55 2.26
N HIS A 6 -3.12 0.30 2.55
CA HIS A 6 -2.01 0.66 1.68
C HIS A 6 -2.07 -0.05 0.32
N PHE A 7 -2.35 -1.37 0.32
CA PHE A 7 -2.54 -2.14 -0.90
C PHE A 7 -3.71 -1.61 -1.73
N LEU A 8 -4.88 -1.35 -1.13
CA LEU A 8 -6.04 -0.84 -1.86
C LEU A 8 -5.80 0.57 -2.42
N ALA A 9 -5.09 1.42 -1.69
CA ALA A 9 -4.71 2.75 -2.15
C ALA A 9 -3.75 2.69 -3.35
N GLY A 10 -2.71 1.86 -3.27
CA GLY A 10 -1.79 1.61 -4.38
C GLY A 10 -2.48 0.99 -5.60
N TRP A 11 -3.36 0.02 -5.38
CA TRP A 11 -4.19 -0.57 -6.43
C TRP A 11 -5.12 0.44 -7.09
N ALA A 12 -5.72 1.35 -6.31
CA ALA A 12 -6.54 2.41 -6.86
C ALA A 12 -5.72 3.37 -7.73
N LEU A 13 -4.53 3.75 -7.27
CA LEU A 13 -3.58 4.58 -8.02
C LEU A 13 -3.13 3.89 -9.32
N ALA A 14 -2.88 2.58 -9.29
CA ALA A 14 -2.48 1.80 -10.47
C ALA A 14 -3.49 1.87 -11.64
N HIS A 15 -4.76 2.13 -11.34
CA HIS A 15 -5.85 2.26 -12.32
C HIS A 15 -6.07 3.69 -12.84
N THR A 16 -5.19 4.63 -12.48
CA THR A 16 -5.21 6.02 -13.00
C THR A 16 -4.51 6.17 -14.34
N ALA A 17 -3.82 5.13 -14.82
CA ALA A 17 -3.13 5.12 -16.10
C ALA A 17 -3.37 3.81 -16.85
N GLU A 18 -3.14 3.84 -18.16
CA GLU A 18 -3.19 2.66 -19.02
C GLU A 18 -1.93 1.79 -18.82
N LEU A 19 -2.04 0.87 -17.87
CA LEU A 19 -1.01 -0.12 -17.52
C LEU A 19 -1.50 -1.53 -17.87
N ASN A 20 -0.57 -2.44 -18.15
CA ASN A 20 -0.90 -3.87 -18.24
C ASN A 20 -1.05 -4.49 -16.82
N PRO A 21 -1.63 -5.70 -16.67
CA PRO A 21 -1.85 -6.30 -15.36
C PRO A 21 -0.60 -6.44 -14.49
N ARG A 22 0.56 -6.77 -15.10
CA ARG A 22 1.84 -6.87 -14.39
C ARG A 22 2.26 -5.51 -13.84
N GLU A 23 2.14 -4.44 -14.61
CA GLU A 23 2.49 -3.09 -14.19
C GLU A 23 1.56 -2.59 -13.07
N ARG A 24 0.27 -2.90 -13.16
CA ARG A 24 -0.67 -2.59 -12.07
C ARG A 24 -0.32 -3.31 -10.78
N MET A 25 0.12 -4.56 -10.89
CA MET A 25 0.65 -5.32 -9.75
C MET A 25 1.88 -4.65 -9.16
N LEU A 26 2.86 -4.25 -9.97
CA LEU A 26 4.06 -3.56 -9.47
C LEU A 26 3.69 -2.28 -8.71
N VAL A 27 2.79 -1.45 -9.25
CA VAL A 27 2.31 -0.24 -8.56
C VAL A 27 1.57 -0.58 -7.26
N SER A 28 0.69 -1.58 -7.27
CA SER A 28 -0.07 -2.00 -6.08
C SER A 28 0.84 -2.53 -4.98
N VAL A 29 1.83 -3.35 -5.34
CA VAL A 29 2.83 -3.90 -4.42
C VAL A 29 3.71 -2.80 -3.83
N ALA A 30 4.05 -1.76 -4.62
CA ALA A 30 4.82 -0.63 -4.11
C ALA A 30 4.10 0.12 -2.96
N GLY A 31 2.77 0.01 -2.87
CA GLY A 31 2.00 0.53 -1.75
C GLY A 31 2.17 -0.27 -0.46
N VAL A 32 2.50 -1.56 -0.49
CA VAL A 32 2.57 -2.42 0.73
C VAL A 32 3.99 -2.91 1.04
N ILE A 33 4.91 -2.82 0.08
CA ILE A 33 6.28 -3.32 0.25
C ILE A 33 7.08 -2.68 1.41
N PRO A 34 6.85 -1.41 1.83
CA PRO A 34 7.55 -0.86 3.00
C PRO A 34 7.27 -1.65 4.30
N ASP A 35 6.04 -2.15 4.46
CA ASP A 35 5.60 -2.92 5.64
C ASP A 35 6.39 -4.24 5.84
N LEU A 36 7.16 -4.70 4.85
CA LEU A 36 8.01 -5.88 5.00
C LEU A 36 9.09 -5.71 6.08
N ASP A 37 9.49 -4.48 6.39
CA ASP A 37 10.40 -4.22 7.51
C ASP A 37 9.78 -4.51 8.89
N GLY A 38 8.45 -4.65 8.93
CA GLY A 38 7.68 -5.13 10.07
C GLY A 38 7.70 -6.64 10.27
N PHE A 39 8.36 -7.43 9.40
CA PHE A 39 8.41 -8.89 9.59
C PHE A 39 9.12 -9.31 10.89
N GLY A 40 9.94 -8.41 11.48
CA GLY A 40 10.61 -8.62 12.76
C GLY A 40 9.68 -9.08 13.90
N ILE A 41 8.40 -8.67 13.88
CA ILE A 41 7.44 -9.06 14.93
C ILE A 41 7.24 -10.57 15.03
N VAL A 42 7.31 -11.28 13.90
CA VAL A 42 7.14 -12.74 13.87
C VAL A 42 8.33 -13.41 14.56
N VAL A 43 9.53 -12.89 14.35
CA VAL A 43 10.75 -13.39 14.98
C VAL A 43 10.75 -13.11 16.47
N ASP A 44 10.36 -11.90 16.87
CA ASP A 44 10.29 -11.52 18.29
C ASP A 44 9.25 -12.38 19.02
N LEU A 45 8.09 -12.64 18.42
CA LEU A 45 7.08 -13.55 18.98
C LEU A 45 7.57 -15.00 19.06
N ALA A 46 8.21 -15.52 18.00
CA ALA A 46 8.72 -16.89 17.96
C ALA A 46 9.84 -17.13 18.97
N THR A 47 10.66 -16.11 19.23
CA THR A 47 11.74 -16.15 20.22
C THR A 47 11.30 -15.75 21.63
N ARG A 48 10.01 -15.47 21.83
CA ARG A 48 9.42 -15.01 23.11
C ARG A 48 10.11 -13.74 23.64
N GLY A 49 10.47 -12.83 22.74
CA GLY A 49 11.09 -11.55 23.06
C GLY A 49 12.59 -11.63 23.33
N ALA A 50 13.28 -12.69 22.88
CA ALA A 50 14.74 -12.73 22.96
C ALA A 50 15.43 -11.81 21.93
N THR A 51 14.67 -11.33 20.95
CA THR A 51 15.06 -10.31 19.97
C THR A 51 14.14 -9.09 20.06
N ASP A 52 14.60 -7.96 19.52
CA ASP A 52 13.83 -6.73 19.30
C ASP A 52 13.99 -6.27 17.85
N TRP A 53 13.71 -7.18 16.91
CA TRP A 53 13.86 -6.89 15.48
C TRP A 53 12.75 -5.98 14.98
N TRP A 54 11.54 -6.12 15.51
CA TRP A 54 10.45 -5.22 15.22
C TRP A 54 10.81 -3.80 15.64
N GLY A 55 11.15 -3.55 16.90
CA GLY A 55 11.45 -2.20 17.38
C GLY A 55 12.66 -1.57 16.69
N LYS A 56 13.66 -2.39 16.33
CA LYS A 56 14.90 -1.91 15.70
C LYS A 56 14.77 -1.64 14.20
N TYR A 57 14.02 -2.45 13.46
CA TYR A 57 14.03 -2.41 11.99
C TYR A 57 12.74 -1.88 11.38
N HIS A 58 11.61 -2.01 12.06
CA HIS A 58 10.35 -1.49 11.58
C HIS A 58 10.43 0.04 11.52
N HIS A 59 10.12 0.62 10.36
CA HIS A 59 10.34 2.04 9.99
C HIS A 59 11.77 2.51 9.72
N GLU A 60 12.81 1.69 9.94
CA GLU A 60 14.17 2.07 9.56
C GLU A 60 14.56 1.57 8.15
N LEU A 61 14.17 0.34 7.79
CA LEU A 61 14.63 -0.28 6.54
C LEU A 61 13.73 0.02 5.34
N GLY A 62 12.41 -0.07 5.52
CA GLY A 62 11.42 0.00 4.45
C GLY A 62 10.82 1.37 4.24
N HIS A 63 10.86 2.26 5.24
CA HIS A 63 10.16 3.54 5.21
C HIS A 63 11.09 4.72 4.91
N ASN A 64 11.93 4.62 3.88
CA ASN A 64 12.88 5.68 3.53
C ASN A 64 13.05 5.87 2.01
N LEU A 65 13.67 6.99 1.64
CA LEU A 65 13.90 7.38 0.24
C LEU A 65 14.81 6.39 -0.49
N GLY A 66 15.83 5.83 0.17
CA GLY A 66 16.69 4.82 -0.43
C GLY A 66 15.94 3.57 -0.87
N PHE A 67 15.09 3.03 0.00
CA PHE A 67 14.24 1.88 -0.33
C PHE A 67 13.21 2.25 -1.40
N CYS A 68 12.63 3.46 -1.33
CA CYS A 68 11.75 3.97 -2.37
C CYS A 68 12.43 3.96 -3.76
N LEU A 69 13.60 4.58 -3.86
CA LEU A 69 14.36 4.65 -5.11
C LEU A 69 14.76 3.27 -5.62
N PHE A 70 15.18 2.37 -4.73
CA PHE A 70 15.48 0.98 -5.07
C PHE A 70 14.25 0.28 -5.68
N VAL A 71 13.09 0.33 -5.01
CA VAL A 71 11.83 -0.25 -5.49
C VAL A 71 11.41 0.38 -6.82
N THR A 72 11.48 1.70 -6.95
CA THR A 72 11.16 2.42 -8.19
C THR A 72 12.01 1.94 -9.36
N VAL A 73 13.33 1.86 -9.20
CA VAL A 73 14.23 1.40 -10.27
C VAL A 73 13.99 -0.08 -10.60
N ALA A 74 13.87 -0.93 -9.58
CA ALA A 74 13.64 -2.36 -9.76
C ALA A 74 12.33 -2.63 -10.51
N PHE A 75 11.23 -1.98 -10.12
CA PHE A 75 9.93 -2.20 -10.75
C PHE A 75 9.84 -1.54 -12.13
N ALA A 76 10.46 -0.39 -12.33
CA ALA A 76 10.57 0.23 -13.65
C ALA A 76 11.33 -0.68 -14.63
N TYR A 77 12.36 -1.39 -14.17
CA TYR A 77 13.09 -2.36 -15.00
C TYR A 77 12.21 -3.54 -15.45
N LEU A 78 11.29 -3.99 -14.60
CA LEU A 78 10.36 -5.09 -14.89
C LEU A 78 9.16 -4.66 -15.75
N ALA A 79 8.94 -3.36 -15.94
CA ALA A 79 7.81 -2.80 -16.67
C ALA A 79 8.06 -2.68 -18.18
N LYS A 80 6.98 -2.69 -18.97
CA LYS A 80 7.04 -2.32 -20.39
C LYS A 80 7.02 -0.80 -20.54
N ARG A 81 6.12 -0.11 -19.82
CA ARG A 81 5.99 1.35 -19.76
C ARG A 81 6.84 1.95 -18.62
N LYS A 82 8.17 1.83 -18.75
CA LYS A 82 9.14 2.15 -17.69
C LYS A 82 8.89 3.49 -16.99
N GLY A 83 8.72 4.58 -17.73
CA GLY A 83 8.53 5.92 -17.15
C GLY A 83 7.22 6.06 -16.36
N THR A 84 6.10 5.62 -16.93
CA THR A 84 4.79 5.68 -16.25
C THR A 84 4.77 4.77 -15.02
N THR A 85 5.31 3.55 -15.12
CA THR A 85 5.41 2.64 -13.97
C THR A 85 6.34 3.19 -12.90
N ALA A 86 7.50 3.76 -13.26
CA ALA A 86 8.41 4.38 -12.30
C ALA A 86 7.71 5.48 -11.50
N LEU A 87 7.02 6.39 -12.19
CA LEU A 87 6.28 7.49 -11.54
C LEU A 87 5.19 6.94 -10.61
N LEU A 88 4.38 5.99 -11.06
CA LEU A 88 3.28 5.47 -10.25
C LEU A 88 3.76 4.61 -9.08
N VAL A 89 4.86 3.86 -9.23
CA VAL A 89 5.51 3.15 -8.12
C VAL A 89 6.03 4.14 -7.08
N PHE A 90 6.73 5.18 -7.53
CA PHE A 90 7.22 6.25 -6.65
C PHE A 90 6.06 6.92 -5.89
N LEU A 91 4.98 7.29 -6.59
CA LEU A 91 3.79 7.89 -5.99
C LEU A 91 3.07 6.92 -5.04
N SER A 92 2.95 5.64 -5.38
CA SER A 92 2.31 4.64 -4.53
C SER A 92 3.07 4.44 -3.22
N PHE A 93 4.40 4.43 -3.30
CA PHE A 93 5.27 4.35 -2.13
C PHE A 93 5.12 5.61 -1.24
N HIS A 94 5.08 6.80 -1.83
CA HIS A 94 4.88 8.03 -1.06
C HIS A 94 3.47 8.12 -0.48
N LEU A 95 2.46 7.58 -1.18
CA LEU A 95 1.10 7.46 -0.65
C LEU A 95 1.08 6.55 0.58
N HIS A 96 1.87 5.47 0.58
CA HIS A 96 2.08 4.64 1.76
C HIS A 96 2.69 5.46 2.92
N LEU A 97 3.81 6.15 2.70
CA LEU A 97 4.44 6.96 3.76
C LEU A 97 3.50 8.04 4.30
N LEU A 98 2.72 8.68 3.42
CA LEU A 98 1.72 9.66 3.82
C LEU A 98 0.67 9.05 4.74
N CYS A 99 0.15 7.86 4.40
CA CYS A 99 -0.79 7.12 5.24
C CYS A 99 -0.24 6.82 6.63
N ASP A 100 1.07 6.61 6.76
CA ASP A 100 1.71 6.37 8.06
C ASP A 100 1.93 7.63 8.87
N ILE A 101 2.41 8.69 8.22
CA ILE A 101 2.59 10.01 8.85
C ILE A 101 1.26 10.51 9.43
N ILE A 102 0.12 10.20 8.80
CA ILE A 102 -1.19 10.66 9.29
C ILE A 102 -1.85 9.70 10.27
N GLY A 103 -1.67 8.38 10.12
CA GLY A 103 -2.58 7.41 10.72
C GLY A 103 -1.95 6.14 11.27
N ALA A 104 -0.68 6.15 11.66
CA ALA A 104 0.02 4.99 12.21
C ALA A 104 0.45 5.14 13.68
N ARG A 105 -0.08 6.12 14.44
CA ARG A 105 0.34 6.31 15.84
C ARG A 105 0.09 5.04 16.65
N GLY A 106 1.11 4.60 17.39
CA GLY A 106 1.10 3.38 18.19
C GLY A 106 0.11 3.44 19.36
N PRO A 107 -0.23 2.28 19.95
CA PRO A 107 -1.14 2.21 21.09
C PRO A 107 -0.61 2.94 22.32
N ASP A 108 0.72 3.02 22.48
CA ASP A 108 1.39 3.71 23.58
C ASP A 108 1.55 5.23 23.34
N GLY A 109 1.02 5.74 22.21
CA GLY A 109 1.11 7.15 21.81
C GLY A 109 2.37 7.51 21.01
N ASP A 110 3.27 6.56 20.76
CA ASP A 110 4.44 6.75 19.90
C ASP A 110 4.03 7.13 18.47
N GLN A 111 4.73 8.10 17.89
CA GLN A 111 4.46 8.62 16.54
C GLN A 111 5.16 7.87 15.42
N TRP A 112 6.08 6.95 15.74
CA TRP A 112 6.81 6.15 14.74
C TRP A 112 7.49 7.04 13.67
N PRO A 113 8.49 7.85 14.05
CA PRO A 113 9.13 8.80 13.15
C PRO A 113 9.75 8.12 11.93
N ILE A 114 9.49 8.66 10.73
CA ILE A 114 10.00 8.10 9.48
C ILE A 114 11.35 8.76 9.14
N PRO A 115 12.49 8.04 9.11
CA PRO A 115 13.79 8.59 8.73
C PRO A 115 13.88 8.71 7.19
N TYR A 116 13.10 9.64 6.64
CA TYR A 116 12.80 9.72 5.21
C TYR A 116 14.05 9.82 4.32
N LEU A 117 15.11 10.51 4.77
CA LEU A 117 16.32 10.71 3.97
C LEU A 117 17.33 9.55 4.03
N GLU A 118 17.07 8.47 4.77
CA GLU A 118 17.96 7.30 4.76
C GLU A 118 18.09 6.72 3.33
N PRO A 119 19.29 6.23 2.92
CA PRO A 119 20.54 6.12 3.69
C PRO A 119 21.45 7.37 3.65
N PHE A 120 20.96 8.50 3.16
CA PHE A 120 21.77 9.71 2.97
C PHE A 120 21.90 10.54 4.25
N SER A 121 20.83 10.58 5.05
CA SER A 121 20.79 11.27 6.34
C SER A 121 19.71 10.66 7.22
N ALA A 122 20.01 10.50 8.51
CA ALA A 122 19.04 10.07 9.51
C ALA A 122 18.02 11.17 9.87
N ASP A 123 18.33 12.44 9.55
CA ASP A 123 17.54 13.62 9.90
C ASP A 123 17.23 14.52 8.69
N PRO A 124 16.07 15.20 8.67
CA PRO A 124 15.02 15.15 9.70
C PRO A 124 14.16 13.89 9.59
N ARG A 125 13.75 13.35 10.73
CA ARG A 125 12.69 12.33 10.79
C ARG A 125 11.33 12.98 10.60
N LEU A 126 10.52 12.46 9.68
CA LEU A 126 9.18 12.96 9.45
C LEU A 126 8.27 12.54 10.60
N ILE A 127 7.71 13.56 11.25
CA ILE A 127 6.73 13.45 12.32
C ILE A 127 5.62 14.45 12.05
N TRP A 128 4.41 14.16 12.50
CA TRP A 128 3.29 15.08 12.40
C TRP A 128 2.47 15.07 13.69
N SER A 129 2.30 16.24 14.30
CA SER A 129 1.55 16.39 15.55
C SER A 129 0.07 16.02 15.44
N GLY A 130 -0.49 16.02 14.23
CA GLY A 130 -1.86 15.60 13.95
C GLY A 130 -2.06 14.10 13.76
N GLN A 131 -1.00 13.29 13.88
CA GLN A 131 -1.08 11.85 13.63
C GLN A 131 -2.06 11.17 14.59
N TRP A 132 -3.03 10.47 14.03
CA TRP A 132 -4.04 9.73 14.79
C TRP A 132 -3.62 8.27 14.98
N ALA A 133 -4.26 7.63 15.97
CA ALA A 133 -4.02 6.23 16.31
C ALA A 133 -4.30 5.30 15.14
N LEU A 134 -3.53 4.21 15.03
CA LEU A 134 -3.70 3.20 13.98
C LEU A 134 -5.15 2.68 13.85
N ASN A 135 -5.84 2.54 14.98
CA ASN A 135 -7.23 2.07 15.06
C ASN A 135 -8.28 3.21 15.11
N ALA A 136 -7.91 4.45 14.78
CA ALA A 136 -8.85 5.56 14.80
C ALA A 136 -9.88 5.48 13.65
N TRP A 137 -11.05 6.09 13.86
CA TRP A 137 -12.15 6.09 12.89
C TRP A 137 -11.76 6.61 11.48
N PRO A 138 -10.84 7.58 11.28
CA PRO A 138 -10.48 8.02 9.92
C PRO A 138 -9.89 6.88 9.07
N ASN A 139 -9.07 6.01 9.66
CA ASN A 139 -8.51 4.84 8.97
C ASN A 139 -9.60 3.86 8.54
N MET A 140 -10.62 3.66 9.40
CA MET A 140 -11.76 2.80 9.08
C MET A 140 -12.57 3.37 7.91
N VAL A 141 -12.82 4.68 7.91
CA VAL A 141 -13.54 5.38 6.83
C VAL A 141 -12.77 5.33 5.52
N ILE A 142 -11.46 5.62 5.53
CA ILE A 142 -10.61 5.54 4.34
C ILE A 142 -10.64 4.13 3.75
N THR A 143 -10.49 3.11 4.60
CA THR A 143 -10.53 1.70 4.17
C THR A 143 -11.88 1.33 3.59
N ALA A 144 -12.98 1.74 4.24
CA ALA A 144 -14.34 1.50 3.75
C ALA A 144 -14.58 2.16 2.38
N ILE A 145 -14.10 3.39 2.17
CA ILE A 145 -14.18 4.08 0.88
C ILE A 145 -13.40 3.33 -0.20
N LEU A 146 -12.17 2.88 0.10
CA LEU A 146 -11.35 2.14 -0.87
C LEU A 146 -11.99 0.79 -1.24
N ILE A 147 -12.58 0.08 -0.27
CA ILE A 147 -13.36 -1.14 -0.54
C ILE A 147 -14.57 -0.84 -1.41
N ALA A 148 -15.34 0.21 -1.08
CA ALA A 148 -16.50 0.62 -1.87
C ALA A 148 -16.11 0.99 -3.32
N LEU A 149 -14.99 1.67 -3.51
CA LEU A 149 -14.43 1.97 -4.83
C LEU A 149 -14.04 0.70 -5.59
N ALA A 150 -13.39 -0.25 -4.92
CA ALA A 150 -13.03 -1.54 -5.51
C ALA A 150 -14.27 -2.31 -5.98
N VAL A 151 -15.32 -2.40 -5.16
CA VAL A 151 -16.59 -3.02 -5.53
C VAL A 151 -17.26 -2.26 -6.67
N ARG A 152 -17.28 -0.92 -6.63
CA ARG A 152 -17.85 -0.07 -7.68
C ARG A 152 -17.14 -0.27 -9.02
N TRP A 153 -15.81 -0.37 -9.02
CA TRP A 153 -15.04 -0.60 -10.24
C TRP A 153 -15.15 -2.03 -10.75
N ALA A 154 -15.24 -3.03 -9.88
CA ALA A 154 -15.58 -4.39 -10.29
C ALA A 154 -16.93 -4.41 -11.01
N TRP A 155 -17.93 -3.71 -10.46
CA TRP A 155 -19.25 -3.61 -11.05
C TRP A 155 -19.25 -2.84 -12.38
N GLN A 156 -18.66 -1.64 -12.44
CA GLN A 156 -18.75 -0.76 -13.61
C GLN A 156 -17.71 -1.07 -14.69
N ARG A 157 -16.49 -1.43 -14.29
CA ARG A 157 -15.33 -1.54 -15.17
C ARG A 157 -14.80 -2.96 -15.34
N GLY A 158 -15.21 -3.89 -14.48
CA GLY A 158 -14.99 -5.32 -14.67
C GLY A 158 -13.63 -5.82 -14.19
N TYR A 159 -13.03 -5.15 -13.20
CA TYR A 159 -11.79 -5.56 -12.55
C TYR A 159 -11.87 -5.29 -11.04
N SER A 160 -11.21 -6.11 -10.23
CA SER A 160 -11.16 -5.98 -8.77
C SER A 160 -9.74 -6.21 -8.23
N PRO A 161 -9.44 -5.96 -6.95
CA PRO A 161 -8.11 -6.25 -6.41
C PRO A 161 -7.70 -7.73 -6.54
N LEU A 162 -8.64 -8.64 -6.80
CA LEU A 162 -8.36 -10.06 -7.04
C LEU A 162 -7.53 -10.32 -8.30
N GLU A 163 -7.50 -9.41 -9.28
CA GLU A 163 -6.62 -9.57 -10.47
C GLU A 163 -5.14 -9.67 -10.10
N MET A 164 -4.75 -9.20 -8.92
CA MET A 164 -3.39 -9.34 -8.40
C MET A 164 -3.08 -10.81 -8.04
N VAL A 165 -4.06 -11.57 -7.58
CA VAL A 165 -3.84 -12.95 -7.10
C VAL A 165 -4.24 -13.98 -8.15
N SER A 166 -5.37 -13.77 -8.82
CA SER A 166 -5.92 -14.73 -9.78
C SER A 166 -6.91 -14.07 -10.73
N ALA A 167 -6.59 -14.09 -12.02
CA ALA A 167 -7.50 -13.64 -13.09
C ALA A 167 -8.82 -14.42 -13.10
N ARG A 168 -8.80 -15.70 -12.70
CA ARG A 168 -10.02 -16.52 -12.60
C ARG A 168 -10.90 -16.07 -11.44
N ALA A 169 -10.32 -15.81 -10.27
CA ALA A 169 -11.07 -15.34 -9.11
C ALA A 169 -11.67 -13.96 -9.37
N ASP A 170 -10.90 -13.08 -10.02
CA ASP A 170 -11.37 -11.76 -10.45
C ASP A 170 -12.58 -11.85 -11.38
N ALA A 171 -12.49 -12.68 -12.42
CA ALA A 171 -13.58 -12.89 -13.37
C ALA A 171 -14.85 -13.42 -12.67
N VAL A 172 -14.73 -14.43 -11.81
CA VAL A 172 -15.86 -14.99 -11.06
C VAL A 172 -16.49 -13.95 -10.14
N PHE A 173 -15.68 -13.15 -9.46
CA PHE A 173 -16.17 -12.09 -8.57
C PHE A 173 -16.94 -11.03 -9.34
N VAL A 174 -16.37 -10.52 -10.43
CA VAL A 174 -16.99 -9.52 -11.31
C VAL A 174 -18.29 -10.03 -11.91
N GLU A 175 -18.29 -11.25 -12.45
CA GLU A 175 -19.47 -11.88 -13.04
C GLU A 175 -20.59 -12.03 -12.00
N THR A 176 -20.26 -12.55 -10.82
CA THR A 176 -21.21 -12.73 -9.72
C THR A 176 -21.84 -11.39 -9.31
N LEU A 177 -21.02 -10.34 -9.17
CA LEU A 177 -21.47 -9.01 -8.79
C LEU A 177 -22.41 -8.41 -9.83
N ARG A 178 -22.06 -8.47 -11.12
CA ARG A 178 -22.89 -7.96 -12.22
C ARG A 178 -24.16 -8.76 -12.46
N ARG A 179 -24.13 -10.07 -12.22
CA ARG A 179 -25.32 -10.91 -12.30
C ARG A 179 -26.32 -10.62 -11.18
N ARG A 180 -25.82 -10.33 -9.97
CA ARG A 180 -26.65 -9.97 -8.81
C ARG A 180 -27.20 -8.55 -8.91
N PHE A 181 -26.38 -7.64 -9.41
CA PHE A 181 -26.71 -6.23 -9.61
C PHE A 181 -26.40 -5.86 -11.06
N PRO A 182 -27.38 -6.00 -11.99
CA PRO A 182 -27.16 -5.65 -13.38
C PRO A 182 -26.62 -4.23 -13.49
N ALA A 183 -25.45 -4.08 -14.11
CA ALA A 183 -24.97 -2.76 -14.48
C ALA A 183 -25.99 -2.20 -15.47
N GLY A 184 -26.73 -1.16 -15.08
CA GLY A 184 -27.61 -0.47 -16.02
C GLY A 184 -26.75 -0.07 -17.22
N GLU A 185 -27.14 -0.51 -18.42
CA GLU A 185 -26.57 0.01 -19.65
C GLU A 185 -26.76 1.53 -19.59
N GLY A 186 -25.66 2.26 -19.37
CA GLY A 186 -25.67 3.70 -19.45
C GLY A 186 -26.08 4.08 -20.87
N LYS A 187 -27.29 4.65 -21.00
CA LYS A 187 -27.61 5.55 -22.11
C LYS A 187 -26.67 6.74 -22.10
#